data_AF-A0A4P7WVY6-F1
#
_entry.id   AF-A0A4P7WVY6-F1
#
_cell.length_a   1.000
_cell.length_b   1.000
_cell.length_c   1.000
_cell.angle_alpha   90.00
_cell.angle_beta   90.00
_cell.angle_gamma   90.00
#
_symmetry.space_group_name_H-M   'P 1'
#
loop_
_entity.id
_entity.type
_entity.pdbx_description
1 polymer ?
#
loop_
_entity_poly.entity_id
_entity_poly.type
_entity_poly.pdbx_seq_one_letter_code
_entity_poly.pdbx_strand_id
1 'polypeptide(L)'
;MKKLLIAIIVIIISIFAYNQYKTYQRFNPENTNYNVSQMIDIDYYDQEVVFGYHDAIQSLNAYITMQWSANGIDVISPENEEAETVLAVDSYANKRAKVKFYEVKLEQSKRLKDKGFSNKGVQLFENTGLTEEAYNKQLEADKFRDRLLSELPRAYLRSGEKSAFIYEVQKLLVKKGYDIPLDGVYKSITEKAILDFETKANLFVDGNIDQLTLEALLD
;
A
#
# COMPACT_ATOMS: atom_id res chain seq x y z
N MET A 1 -31.09 37.07 -59.20
CA MET A 1 -30.28 37.89 -58.27
C MET A 1 -30.69 37.72 -56.80
N LYS A 2 -31.94 37.96 -56.38
CA LYS A 2 -32.37 37.77 -54.97
C LYS A 2 -32.12 36.37 -54.40
N LYS A 3 -32.42 35.29 -55.15
CA LYS A 3 -32.19 33.90 -54.69
C LYS A 3 -30.70 33.59 -54.45
N LEU A 4 -29.82 34.14 -55.28
CA LEU A 4 -28.36 33.98 -55.16
C LEU A 4 -27.83 34.71 -53.92
N LEU A 5 -28.35 35.93 -53.68
CA LEU A 5 -28.03 36.72 -52.49
C LEU A 5 -28.46 35.99 -51.19
N ILE A 6 -29.67 35.43 -51.17
CA ILE A 6 -30.18 34.65 -50.04
C ILE A 6 -29.29 33.42 -49.77
N ALA A 7 -28.87 32.70 -50.82
CA ALA A 7 -27.98 31.54 -50.67
C ALA A 7 -26.63 31.93 -50.05
N ILE A 8 -26.03 33.04 -50.48
CA ILE A 8 -24.77 33.56 -49.91
C ILE A 8 -24.96 33.94 -48.44
N ILE A 9 -26.06 34.61 -48.09
CA ILE A 9 -26.36 34.99 -46.70
C ILE A 9 -26.49 33.75 -45.80
N VAL A 10 -27.19 32.71 -46.27
CA VAL A 10 -27.33 31.45 -45.53
C VAL A 10 -25.96 30.81 -45.27
N ILE A 11 -25.08 30.78 -46.28
CA ILE A 11 -23.71 30.25 -46.11
C ILE A 11 -22.93 31.03 -45.06
N ILE A 12 -22.98 32.37 -45.12
CA ILE A 12 -22.28 33.24 -44.14
C ILE A 12 -22.82 32.99 -42.72
N ILE A 13 -24.14 32.91 -42.55
CA ILE A 13 -24.77 32.63 -41.25
C ILE A 13 -24.34 31.25 -40.73
N SER A 14 -24.31 30.22 -41.58
CA SER A 14 -23.87 28.89 -41.19
C SER A 14 -22.42 28.86 -40.73
N ILE A 15 -21.51 29.56 -41.43
CA ILE A 15 -20.10 29.69 -41.04
C ILE A 15 -19.98 30.43 -39.70
N PHE A 16 -20.72 31.53 -39.53
CA PHE A 16 -20.73 32.28 -38.27
C PHE A 16 -21.24 31.44 -37.09
N ALA A 17 -22.35 30.72 -37.29
CA ALA A 17 -22.91 29.83 -36.28
C ALA A 17 -21.94 28.69 -35.91
N TYR A 18 -21.29 28.08 -36.91
CA TYR A 18 -20.27 27.06 -36.69
C TYR A 18 -19.08 27.59 -35.88
N ASN A 19 -18.57 28.78 -36.22
CA ASN A 19 -17.48 29.41 -35.49
C ASN A 19 -17.90 29.72 -34.04
N GLN A 20 -19.09 30.28 -33.82
CA GLN A 20 -19.59 30.52 -32.47
C GLN A 20 -19.76 29.24 -31.66
N TYR A 21 -20.22 28.16 -32.29
CA TYR A 21 -20.35 26.85 -31.66
C TYR A 21 -18.98 26.28 -31.26
N LYS A 22 -17.97 26.36 -32.14
CA LYS A 22 -16.59 25.94 -31.81
C LYS A 22 -16.00 26.79 -30.68
N THR A 23 -16.22 28.10 -30.68
CA THR A 23 -15.81 28.99 -29.57
C THR A 23 -16.52 28.63 -28.27
N TYR A 24 -17.81 28.34 -28.32
CA TYR A 24 -18.57 27.92 -27.14
C TYR A 24 -18.02 26.61 -26.53
N GLN A 25 -17.81 25.57 -27.34
CA GLN A 25 -17.21 24.32 -26.88
C GLN A 25 -15.80 24.51 -26.29
N ARG A 26 -15.03 25.46 -26.84
CA ARG A 26 -13.69 25.78 -26.36
C ARG A 26 -13.69 26.28 -24.91
N PHE A 27 -14.72 27.05 -24.53
CA PHE A 27 -14.86 27.60 -23.18
C PHE A 27 -15.82 26.79 -22.28
N ASN A 28 -16.52 25.81 -22.83
CA ASN A 28 -17.44 24.93 -22.11
C ASN A 28 -17.20 23.46 -22.50
N PRO A 29 -15.99 22.91 -22.27
CA PRO A 29 -15.72 21.52 -22.60
C PRO A 29 -16.51 20.57 -21.69
N GLU A 30 -17.15 19.55 -22.28
CA GLU A 30 -17.84 18.52 -21.51
C GLU A 30 -16.82 17.52 -20.91
N ASN A 31 -16.96 17.19 -19.62
CA ASN A 31 -16.30 16.05 -18.98
C ASN A 31 -14.76 15.95 -19.11
N THR A 32 -14.03 17.07 -19.07
CA THR A 32 -12.56 17.08 -19.12
C THR A 32 -11.87 16.81 -17.78
N ASN A 33 -12.62 16.77 -16.68
CA ASN A 33 -12.04 16.53 -15.38
C ASN A 33 -11.56 15.09 -15.25
N TYR A 34 -10.36 14.94 -14.71
CA TYR A 34 -9.80 13.63 -14.39
C TYR A 34 -10.71 12.86 -13.42
N ASN A 35 -11.05 11.62 -13.79
CA ASN A 35 -11.83 10.72 -12.95
C ASN A 35 -10.97 10.23 -11.78
N VAL A 36 -11.27 10.76 -10.59
CA VAL A 36 -10.59 10.39 -9.35
C VAL A 36 -11.02 9.01 -8.87
N SER A 37 -10.09 8.29 -8.24
CA SER A 37 -10.41 7.02 -7.58
C SER A 37 -11.36 7.23 -6.38
N GLN A 38 -12.32 6.31 -6.20
CA GLN A 38 -13.24 6.30 -5.05
C GLN A 38 -12.68 5.55 -3.83
N MET A 39 -11.50 4.93 -3.95
CA MET A 39 -10.90 4.07 -2.93
C MET A 39 -9.71 4.76 -2.25
N ILE A 40 -9.89 6.00 -1.78
CA ILE A 40 -8.79 6.80 -1.22
C ILE A 40 -8.91 6.92 0.30
N ASP A 41 -7.81 6.62 1.00
CA ASP A 41 -7.69 6.78 2.44
C ASP A 41 -6.97 8.10 2.78
N ILE A 42 -7.77 9.12 3.09
CA ILE A 42 -7.30 10.47 3.42
C ILE A 42 -6.89 10.63 4.89
N ASP A 43 -7.22 9.67 5.75
CA ASP A 43 -7.01 9.77 7.19
C ASP A 43 -5.72 9.09 7.66
N TYR A 44 -5.10 8.27 6.81
CA TYR A 44 -3.89 7.53 7.15
C TYR A 44 -2.60 8.35 7.01
N TYR A 45 -2.42 9.02 5.87
CA TYR A 45 -1.22 9.80 5.60
C TYR A 45 -1.32 11.21 6.20
N ASP A 46 -0.18 11.88 6.31
CA ASP A 46 -0.16 13.29 6.67
C ASP A 46 -0.94 14.15 5.66
N GLN A 47 -1.40 15.32 6.14
CA GLN A 47 -2.20 16.23 5.32
C GLN A 47 -1.40 16.84 4.16
N GLU A 48 -0.06 16.79 4.18
CA GLU A 48 0.78 17.26 3.09
C GLU A 48 0.70 16.31 1.88
N VAL A 49 0.68 14.99 2.11
CA VAL A 49 0.45 13.98 1.07
C VAL A 49 -0.94 14.11 0.47
N VAL A 50 -1.97 14.28 1.32
CA VAL A 50 -3.36 14.46 0.86
C VAL A 50 -3.49 15.77 0.06
N PHE A 51 -2.89 16.85 0.53
CA PHE A 51 -2.81 18.10 -0.22
C PHE A 51 -2.11 17.89 -1.57
N GLY A 52 -0.97 17.19 -1.60
CA GLY A 52 -0.23 16.90 -2.83
C GLY A 52 -1.04 16.12 -3.86
N TYR A 53 -1.91 15.20 -3.42
CA TYR A 53 -2.85 14.50 -4.30
C TYR A 53 -3.87 15.46 -4.94
N HIS A 54 -4.54 16.29 -4.13
CA HIS A 54 -5.51 17.25 -4.62
C HIS A 54 -4.90 18.33 -5.51
N ASP A 55 -3.70 18.82 -5.15
CA ASP A 55 -2.90 19.74 -5.96
C ASP A 55 -2.55 19.14 -7.33
N ALA A 56 -2.15 17.86 -7.37
CA ALA A 56 -1.85 17.17 -8.62
C ALA A 56 -3.09 17.07 -9.52
N ILE A 57 -4.28 16.76 -8.97
CA ILE A 57 -5.54 16.71 -9.73
C ILE A 57 -5.88 18.09 -10.28
N GLN A 58 -5.87 19.13 -9.44
CA GLN A 58 -6.18 20.48 -9.89
C GLN A 58 -5.18 20.96 -10.95
N SER A 59 -3.89 20.70 -10.75
CA SER A 59 -2.83 21.01 -11.71
C SER A 59 -3.00 20.31 -13.06
N LEU A 60 -3.52 19.07 -13.06
CA LEU A 60 -3.84 18.32 -14.27
C LEU A 60 -5.06 18.92 -14.99
N ASN A 61 -6.18 19.10 -14.26
CA ASN A 61 -7.43 19.63 -14.83
C ASN A 61 -7.25 21.07 -15.36
N ALA A 62 -6.51 21.91 -14.63
CA ALA A 62 -6.17 23.26 -15.06
C ALA A 62 -5.33 23.23 -16.35
N TYR A 63 -4.39 22.29 -16.46
CA TYR A 63 -3.56 22.13 -17.65
C TYR A 63 -4.39 21.72 -18.88
N ILE A 64 -5.27 20.73 -18.74
CA ILE A 64 -6.18 20.29 -19.81
C ILE A 64 -7.03 21.48 -20.29
N THR A 65 -7.64 22.20 -19.34
CA THR A 65 -8.50 23.36 -19.64
C THR A 65 -7.72 24.49 -20.30
N MET A 66 -6.48 24.74 -19.87
CA MET A 66 -5.62 25.76 -20.45
C MET A 66 -5.22 25.42 -21.89
N GLN A 67 -4.79 24.17 -22.15
CA GLN A 67 -4.39 23.76 -23.50
C GLN A 67 -5.56 23.84 -24.48
N TRP A 68 -6.74 23.37 -24.06
CA TRP A 68 -7.96 23.48 -24.88
C TRP A 68 -8.36 24.94 -25.10
N SER A 69 -8.45 25.75 -24.04
CA SER A 69 -8.99 27.11 -24.13
C SER A 69 -8.03 28.15 -24.71
N ALA A 70 -6.72 28.04 -24.47
CA ALA A 70 -5.72 29.00 -24.94
C ALA A 70 -5.06 28.55 -26.25
N ASN A 71 -4.79 27.26 -26.40
CA ASN A 71 -4.02 26.73 -27.53
C ASN A 71 -4.88 25.93 -28.53
N GLY A 72 -6.10 25.52 -28.13
CA GLY A 72 -6.96 24.70 -28.99
C GLY A 72 -6.46 23.26 -29.11
N ILE A 73 -5.61 22.82 -28.17
CA ILE A 73 -4.99 21.50 -28.16
C ILE A 73 -5.78 20.60 -27.23
N ASP A 74 -6.33 19.51 -27.77
CA ASP A 74 -6.85 18.40 -26.97
C ASP A 74 -5.70 17.49 -26.56
N VAL A 75 -5.27 17.59 -25.30
CA VAL A 75 -4.20 16.74 -24.77
C VAL A 75 -4.66 15.32 -24.41
N ILE A 76 -5.97 15.07 -24.39
CA ILE A 76 -6.56 13.74 -24.11
C ILE A 76 -6.72 12.96 -25.41
N SER A 77 -7.11 13.64 -26.49
CA SER A 77 -7.35 13.07 -27.83
C SER A 77 -6.82 14.01 -28.91
N PRO A 78 -5.48 14.08 -29.10
CA PRO A 78 -4.86 15.04 -30.01
C PRO A 78 -5.26 14.83 -31.47
N GLU A 79 -5.50 15.92 -32.20
CA GLU A 79 -5.92 15.92 -33.61
C GLU A 79 -4.75 15.76 -34.59
N ASN A 80 -3.51 16.08 -34.16
CA ASN A 80 -2.31 16.05 -35.00
C ASN A 80 -1.03 15.74 -34.19
N GLU A 81 0.08 15.53 -34.89
CA GLU A 81 1.41 15.26 -34.32
C GLU A 81 2.38 16.45 -34.49
N GLU A 82 1.84 17.68 -34.50
CA GLU A 82 2.69 18.87 -34.53
C GLU A 82 3.54 18.95 -33.27
N ALA A 83 4.73 19.55 -33.38
CA ALA A 83 5.70 19.61 -32.28
C ALA A 83 5.09 20.20 -30.99
N GLU A 84 4.25 21.22 -31.11
CA GLU A 84 3.55 21.84 -29.96
C GLU A 84 2.53 20.89 -29.32
N THR A 85 1.77 20.14 -30.12
CA THR A 85 0.80 19.15 -29.65
C THR A 85 1.51 18.01 -28.92
N VAL A 86 2.60 17.48 -29.47
CA VAL A 86 3.40 16.42 -28.84
C VAL A 86 3.94 16.87 -27.48
N LEU A 87 4.52 18.08 -27.40
CA LEU A 87 5.01 18.64 -26.14
C LEU A 87 3.90 18.83 -25.10
N ALA A 88 2.70 19.21 -25.55
CA ALA A 88 1.55 19.37 -24.66
C ALA A 88 1.04 18.03 -24.13
N VAL A 89 0.98 17.01 -24.98
CA VAL A 89 0.59 15.64 -24.61
C VAL A 89 1.60 15.04 -23.62
N ASP A 90 2.90 15.23 -23.82
CA ASP A 90 3.94 14.76 -22.88
C ASP A 90 3.81 15.44 -21.51
N SER A 91 3.55 16.75 -21.50
CA SER A 91 3.31 17.51 -20.27
C SER A 91 2.05 17.03 -19.53
N TYR A 92 0.98 16.72 -20.27
CA TYR A 92 -0.24 16.10 -19.73
C TYR A 92 0.06 14.72 -19.13
N ALA A 93 0.81 13.87 -19.84
CA ALA A 93 1.18 12.54 -19.37
C ALA A 93 1.96 12.59 -18.05
N ASN A 94 2.92 13.53 -17.93
CA ASN A 94 3.68 13.73 -16.69
C ASN A 94 2.80 14.18 -15.52
N LYS A 95 1.87 15.11 -15.75
CA LYS A 95 0.91 15.54 -14.72
C LYS A 95 0.00 14.40 -14.28
N ARG A 96 -0.50 13.62 -15.24
CA ARG A 96 -1.32 12.43 -14.98
C ARG A 96 -0.54 11.36 -14.21
N ALA A 97 0.74 11.15 -14.51
CA ALA A 97 1.60 10.25 -13.76
C ALA A 97 1.74 10.69 -12.30
N LYS A 98 1.87 11.99 -12.02
CA LYS A 98 1.89 12.52 -10.65
C LYS A 98 0.59 12.21 -9.90
N VAL A 99 -0.58 12.38 -10.54
CA VAL A 99 -1.86 11.99 -9.94
C VAL A 99 -1.88 10.50 -9.62
N LYS A 100 -1.50 9.66 -10.60
CA LYS A 100 -1.48 8.19 -10.42
C LYS A 100 -0.53 7.73 -9.32
N PHE A 101 0.61 8.39 -9.16
CA PHE A 101 1.54 8.13 -8.06
C PHE A 101 0.87 8.27 -6.69
N TYR A 102 0.14 9.37 -6.47
CA TYR A 102 -0.59 9.56 -5.23
C TYR A 102 -1.77 8.58 -5.09
N GLU A 103 -2.53 8.30 -6.15
CA GLU A 103 -3.64 7.34 -6.09
C GLU A 103 -3.16 5.95 -5.66
N VAL A 104 -2.06 5.45 -6.24
CA VAL A 104 -1.52 4.14 -5.86
C VAL A 104 -1.17 4.10 -4.38
N LYS A 105 -0.52 5.16 -3.88
CA LYS A 105 -0.12 5.27 -2.48
C LYS A 105 -1.34 5.29 -1.55
N LEU A 106 -2.32 6.16 -1.83
CA LEU A 106 -3.53 6.32 -0.99
C LEU A 106 -4.52 5.15 -1.11
N GLU A 107 -4.56 4.45 -2.24
CA GLU A 107 -5.38 3.25 -2.42
C GLU A 107 -4.80 2.05 -1.70
N GLN A 108 -3.48 1.91 -1.63
CA GLN A 108 -2.83 0.78 -0.98
C GLN A 108 -3.19 0.70 0.50
N SER A 109 -3.12 1.83 1.22
CA SER A 109 -3.51 1.91 2.62
C SER A 109 -4.99 1.56 2.79
N LYS A 110 -5.89 2.09 1.94
CA LYS A 110 -7.31 1.75 1.96
C LYS A 110 -7.56 0.25 1.78
N ARG A 111 -6.94 -0.35 0.76
CA ARG A 111 -7.07 -1.80 0.45
C ARG A 111 -6.58 -2.67 1.60
N LEU A 112 -5.49 -2.29 2.24
CA LEU A 112 -4.97 -3.02 3.41
C LEU A 112 -5.91 -2.87 4.61
N LYS A 113 -6.43 -1.67 4.88
CA LYS A 113 -7.42 -1.47 5.95
C LYS A 113 -8.71 -2.25 5.72
N ASP A 114 -9.19 -2.32 4.48
CA ASP A 114 -10.38 -3.11 4.11
C ASP A 114 -10.18 -4.61 4.33
N LYS A 115 -8.92 -5.07 4.32
CA LYS A 115 -8.54 -6.44 4.69
C LYS A 115 -8.35 -6.63 6.21
N GLY A 116 -8.60 -5.61 7.02
CA GLY A 116 -8.52 -5.66 8.49
C GLY A 116 -7.18 -5.22 9.09
N PHE A 117 -6.28 -4.64 8.30
CA PHE A 117 -4.97 -4.23 8.78
C PHE A 117 -5.08 -2.90 9.55
N SER A 118 -4.36 -2.79 10.66
CA SER A 118 -4.24 -1.53 11.41
C SER A 118 -3.26 -0.57 10.71
N ASN A 119 -3.24 0.71 11.10
CA ASN A 119 -2.27 1.69 10.60
C ASN A 119 -0.81 1.20 10.75
N LYS A 120 -0.47 0.52 11.86
CA LYS A 120 0.86 -0.06 12.05
C LYS A 120 1.16 -1.17 11.03
N GLY A 121 0.15 -1.97 10.70
CA GLY A 121 0.26 -2.99 9.66
C GLY A 121 0.56 -2.36 8.30
N VAL A 122 -0.18 -1.31 7.93
CA VAL A 122 0.03 -0.57 6.68
C VAL A 122 1.45 0.01 6.61
N GLN A 123 1.93 0.65 7.69
CA GLN A 123 3.30 1.18 7.76
C GLN A 123 4.36 0.09 7.56
N LEU A 124 4.13 -1.10 8.11
CA LEU A 124 5.04 -2.22 7.93
C LEU A 124 5.13 -2.62 6.45
N PHE A 125 4.01 -2.74 5.74
CA PHE A 125 4.02 -3.02 4.29
C PHE A 125 4.80 -1.99 3.49
N GLU A 126 4.55 -0.71 3.76
CA GLU A 126 5.18 0.40 3.02
C GLU A 126 6.69 0.45 3.23
N ASN A 127 7.15 0.21 4.46
CA ASN A 127 8.56 0.32 4.81
C ASN A 127 9.37 -0.93 4.46
N THR A 128 8.74 -2.11 4.45
CA THR A 128 9.44 -3.38 4.22
C THR A 128 9.29 -3.93 2.81
N GLY A 129 8.29 -3.46 2.05
CA GLY A 129 7.95 -4.02 0.74
C GLY A 129 7.48 -5.48 0.80
N LEU A 130 7.09 -5.97 1.98
CA LEU A 130 6.63 -7.35 2.17
C LEU A 130 5.39 -7.63 1.31
N THR A 131 5.34 -8.85 0.75
CA THR A 131 4.11 -9.36 0.13
C THR A 131 3.05 -9.63 1.20
N GLU A 132 1.77 -9.66 0.82
CA GLU A 132 0.66 -9.98 1.72
C GLU A 132 0.87 -11.31 2.46
N GLU A 133 1.39 -12.31 1.76
CA GLU A 133 1.76 -13.60 2.33
C GLU A 133 2.85 -13.47 3.40
N ALA A 134 3.91 -12.70 3.11
CA ALA A 134 5.02 -12.52 4.03
C ALA A 134 4.60 -11.75 5.30
N TYR A 135 3.71 -10.76 5.17
CA TYR A 135 3.12 -10.11 6.33
C TYR A 135 2.26 -11.06 7.15
N ASN A 136 1.34 -11.80 6.54
CA ASN A 136 0.47 -12.71 7.29
C ASN A 136 1.29 -13.75 8.04
N LYS A 137 2.37 -14.24 7.41
CA LYS A 137 3.35 -15.11 8.06
C LYS A 137 4.03 -14.44 9.26
N GLN A 138 4.44 -13.18 9.14
CA GLN A 138 5.01 -12.42 10.25
C GLN A 138 4.00 -12.20 11.38
N LEU A 139 2.77 -11.80 11.06
CA LEU A 139 1.71 -11.59 12.04
C LEU A 139 1.39 -12.88 12.81
N GLU A 140 1.33 -14.02 12.13
CA GLU A 140 1.11 -15.30 12.79
C GLU A 140 2.32 -15.71 13.65
N ALA A 141 3.55 -15.39 13.23
CA ALA A 141 4.75 -15.58 14.04
C ALA A 141 4.73 -14.71 15.31
N ASP A 142 4.33 -13.44 15.18
CA ASP A 142 4.20 -12.50 16.30
C ASP A 142 3.10 -12.97 17.28
N LYS A 143 1.92 -13.35 16.78
CA LYS A 143 0.85 -13.93 17.62
C LYS A 143 1.29 -15.20 18.33
N PHE A 144 2.06 -16.05 17.64
CA PHE A 144 2.60 -17.26 18.24
C PHE A 144 3.60 -16.94 19.35
N ARG A 145 4.53 -16.01 19.10
CA ARG A 145 5.47 -15.48 20.09
C ARG A 145 4.73 -14.92 21.31
N ASP A 146 3.75 -14.05 21.10
CA ASP A 146 2.97 -13.40 22.17
C ASP A 146 2.22 -14.44 23.01
N ARG A 147 1.62 -15.45 22.36
CA ARG A 147 0.96 -16.55 23.07
C ARG A 147 1.95 -17.30 23.95
N LEU A 148 3.13 -17.66 23.43
CA LEU A 148 4.14 -18.37 24.23
C LEU A 148 4.67 -17.52 25.38
N LEU A 149 4.90 -16.22 25.17
CA LEU A 149 5.31 -15.29 26.22
C LEU A 149 4.25 -15.19 27.33
N SER A 150 2.96 -15.20 26.96
CA SER A 150 1.86 -15.16 27.94
C SER A 150 1.73 -16.44 28.77
N GLU A 151 2.26 -17.57 28.27
CA GLU A 151 2.25 -18.88 28.92
C GLU A 151 3.56 -19.19 29.67
N LEU A 152 4.46 -18.21 29.79
CA LEU A 152 5.71 -18.38 30.52
C LEU A 152 5.44 -18.87 31.97
N PRO A 153 6.18 -19.88 32.44
CA PRO A 153 5.97 -20.43 33.76
C PRO A 153 6.36 -19.40 34.83
N ARG A 154 5.45 -19.16 35.79
CA ARG A 154 5.68 -18.21 36.90
C ARG A 154 6.62 -18.74 37.98
N ALA A 155 6.99 -20.01 37.89
CA ALA A 155 7.87 -20.71 38.81
C ALA A 155 8.67 -21.76 38.03
N TYR A 156 9.73 -22.27 38.66
CA TYR A 156 10.56 -23.35 38.11
C TYR A 156 9.73 -24.56 37.68
N LEU A 157 9.97 -25.03 36.46
CA LEU A 157 9.36 -26.26 35.94
C LEU A 157 9.81 -27.47 36.76
N ARG A 158 8.86 -28.35 37.08
CA ARG A 158 9.14 -29.54 37.89
C ARG A 158 9.29 -30.77 37.03
N SER A 159 10.20 -31.68 37.42
CA SER A 159 10.34 -32.96 36.73
C SER A 159 9.00 -33.73 36.72
N GLY A 160 8.59 -34.17 35.54
CA GLY A 160 7.30 -34.82 35.28
C GLY A 160 6.13 -33.87 34.99
N GLU A 161 6.32 -32.56 35.09
CA GLU A 161 5.30 -31.57 34.74
C GLU A 161 4.93 -31.67 33.26
N LYS A 162 3.64 -31.53 32.95
CA LYS A 162 3.13 -31.64 31.59
C LYS A 162 2.34 -30.39 31.21
N SER A 163 2.68 -29.76 30.10
CA SER A 163 1.96 -28.59 29.59
C SER A 163 2.10 -28.43 28.08
N ALA A 164 1.19 -27.68 27.48
CA ALA A 164 1.30 -27.29 26.08
C ALA A 164 2.53 -26.41 25.83
N PHE A 165 2.89 -25.55 26.79
CA PHE A 165 4.09 -24.73 26.73
C PHE A 165 5.37 -25.59 26.60
N ILE A 166 5.53 -26.62 27.44
CA ILE A 166 6.69 -27.52 27.37
C ILE A 166 6.75 -28.21 26.02
N TYR A 167 5.60 -28.64 25.48
CA TYR A 167 5.54 -29.27 24.16
C TYR A 167 6.01 -28.33 23.04
N GLU A 168 5.63 -27.06 23.08
CA GLU A 168 6.10 -26.07 22.09
C GLU A 168 7.58 -25.75 22.26
N VAL A 169 8.09 -25.64 23.49
CA VAL A 169 9.54 -25.47 23.74
C VAL A 169 10.34 -26.67 23.24
N GLN A 170 9.85 -27.90 23.48
CA GLN A 170 10.48 -29.10 22.96
C GLN A 170 10.55 -29.08 21.42
N LYS A 171 9.51 -28.61 20.72
CA LYS A 171 9.55 -28.42 19.25
C LYS A 171 10.61 -27.42 18.82
N LEU A 172 10.74 -26.28 19.53
CA LEU A 172 11.74 -25.26 19.23
C LEU A 172 13.15 -25.83 19.41
N LEU A 173 13.41 -26.56 20.50
CA LEU A 173 14.67 -27.26 20.71
C LEU A 173 14.94 -28.30 19.61
N VAL A 174 13.97 -29.13 19.25
CA VAL A 174 14.15 -30.08 18.13
C VAL A 174 14.50 -29.37 16.83
N LYS A 175 13.86 -28.23 16.52
CA LYS A 175 14.19 -27.39 15.36
C LYS A 175 15.62 -26.83 15.42
N LYS A 176 16.15 -26.57 16.62
CA LYS A 176 17.54 -26.15 16.86
C LYS A 176 18.54 -27.33 16.85
N GLY A 177 18.08 -28.56 16.59
CA GLY A 177 18.92 -29.74 16.41
C GLY A 177 19.06 -30.63 17.65
N TYR A 178 18.25 -30.42 18.69
CA TYR A 178 18.25 -31.28 19.87
C TYR A 178 17.44 -32.56 19.63
N ASP A 179 18.00 -33.71 20.01
CA ASP A 179 17.28 -35.00 19.95
C ASP A 179 16.57 -35.27 21.29
N ILE A 180 15.34 -34.78 21.40
CA ILE A 180 14.50 -34.92 22.60
C ILE A 180 13.07 -35.34 22.23
N PRO A 181 12.34 -36.03 23.12
CA PRO A 181 10.95 -36.40 22.86
C PRO A 181 10.05 -35.16 22.80
N LEU A 182 9.10 -35.17 21.85
CA LEU A 182 7.98 -34.23 21.77
C LEU A 182 6.77 -34.82 22.50
N ASP A 183 6.81 -34.87 23.84
CA ASP A 183 5.75 -35.44 24.68
C ASP A 183 5.05 -34.43 25.58
N GLY A 184 5.57 -33.20 25.62
CA GLY A 184 5.08 -32.11 26.46
C GLY A 184 5.39 -32.30 27.94
N VAL A 185 6.31 -33.20 28.29
CA VAL A 185 6.67 -33.52 29.67
C VAL A 185 8.08 -33.05 29.99
N TYR A 186 8.22 -32.24 31.04
CA TYR A 186 9.51 -31.75 31.49
C TYR A 186 10.28 -32.86 32.20
N LYS A 187 11.27 -33.45 31.53
CA LYS A 187 12.14 -34.51 32.07
C LYS A 187 13.60 -34.07 32.02
N SER A 188 14.48 -34.81 32.69
CA SER A 188 15.93 -34.54 32.71
C SER A 188 16.55 -34.39 31.30
N ILE A 189 16.02 -35.07 30.28
CA ILE A 189 16.48 -34.89 28.89
C ILE A 189 16.12 -33.50 28.32
N THR A 190 14.92 -32.97 28.63
CA THR A 190 14.47 -31.64 28.22
C THR A 190 15.22 -30.56 28.99
N GLU A 191 15.40 -30.72 30.30
CA GLU A 191 16.20 -29.82 31.16
C GLU A 191 17.64 -29.69 30.65
N LYS A 192 18.30 -30.81 30.35
CA LYS A 192 19.66 -30.79 29.77
C LYS A 192 19.73 -30.09 28.43
N ALA A 193 18.72 -30.23 27.59
CA ALA A 193 18.66 -29.55 26.30
C ALA A 193 18.50 -28.03 26.46
N ILE A 194 17.71 -27.58 27.44
CA ILE A 194 17.56 -26.15 27.77
C ILE A 194 18.87 -25.57 28.28
N LEU A 195 19.53 -26.23 29.24
CA LEU A 195 20.82 -25.78 29.77
C LEU A 195 21.91 -25.69 28.69
N ASP A 196 21.98 -26.68 27.80
CA ASP A 196 22.91 -26.65 26.66
C ASP A 196 22.54 -25.55 25.66
N PHE A 197 21.25 -25.32 25.43
CA PHE A 197 20.77 -24.22 24.57
C PHE A 197 21.15 -22.86 25.14
N GLU A 198 20.87 -22.60 26.42
CA GLU A 198 21.25 -21.37 27.12
C GLU A 198 22.76 -21.16 27.04
N THR A 199 23.55 -22.22 27.20
CA THR A 199 25.00 -22.18 27.08
C THR A 199 25.43 -21.75 25.66
N LYS A 200 24.86 -22.38 24.63
CA LYS A 200 25.17 -22.08 23.23
C LYS A 200 24.68 -20.70 22.78
N ALA A 201 23.57 -20.24 23.33
CA ALA A 201 22.98 -18.93 23.10
C ALA A 201 23.65 -17.81 23.94
N ASN A 202 24.63 -18.16 24.78
CA ASN A 202 25.32 -17.22 25.67
C ASN A 202 24.36 -16.48 26.63
N LEU A 203 23.38 -17.22 27.15
CA LEU A 203 22.39 -16.77 28.14
C LEU A 203 22.80 -17.20 29.56
N PHE A 204 22.04 -16.76 30.56
CA PHE A 204 22.20 -17.22 31.93
C PHE A 204 21.77 -18.70 32.04
N VAL A 205 22.71 -19.58 32.36
CA VAL A 205 22.51 -21.04 32.34
C VAL A 205 21.93 -21.50 33.67
N ASP A 206 20.61 -21.44 33.81
CA ASP A 206 19.89 -21.85 35.01
C ASP A 206 18.77 -22.87 34.74
N GLY A 207 18.57 -23.22 33.47
CA GLY A 207 17.56 -24.19 33.03
C GLY A 207 16.15 -23.64 33.05
N ASN A 208 15.97 -22.34 33.29
CA ASN A 208 14.66 -21.69 33.29
C ASN A 208 14.39 -21.03 31.96
N ILE A 209 13.24 -21.38 31.40
CA ILE A 209 12.75 -20.74 30.19
C ILE A 209 12.14 -19.41 30.59
N ASP A 210 12.96 -18.38 30.67
CA ASP A 210 12.53 -16.98 30.83
C ASP A 210 12.24 -16.33 29.46
N GLN A 211 11.92 -15.03 29.46
CA GLN A 211 11.65 -14.30 28.23
C GLN A 211 12.85 -14.29 27.27
N LEU A 212 14.08 -14.16 27.78
CA LEU A 212 15.28 -14.10 26.95
C LEU A 212 15.58 -15.46 26.32
N THR A 213 15.46 -16.54 27.10
CA THR A 213 15.59 -17.92 26.61
C THR A 213 14.54 -18.23 25.56
N LEU A 214 13.29 -17.81 25.77
CA LEU A 214 12.21 -18.03 24.80
C LEU A 214 12.40 -17.22 23.51
N GLU A 215 12.85 -15.96 23.60
CA GLU A 215 13.15 -15.14 22.43
C GLU A 215 14.28 -15.76 21.59
N ALA A 216 15.37 -16.20 22.22
CA ALA A 216 16.47 -16.87 21.52
C ALA A 216 16.04 -18.20 20.85
N LEU A 217 15.08 -18.92 21.45
CA LEU A 217 14.52 -20.14 20.85
C LEU A 217 13.69 -19.85 19.57
N LEU A 218 13.07 -18.67 19.49
CA LEU A 218 12.20 -18.26 18.38
C LEU A 218 12.98 -17.68 17.18
N ASP A 219 14.17 -17.15 17.40
CA ASP A 219 15.08 -16.65 16.35
C ASP A 219 15.51 -17.73 15.34
#